data_AF-A0AAV0BNU4-F1
#
_entry.id   AF-A0AAV0BNU4-F1
#
_cell.length_a   1.000
_cell.length_b   1.000
_cell.length_c   1.000
_cell.angle_alpha   90.00
_cell.angle_beta   90.00
_cell.angle_gamma   90.00
#
_symmetry.space_group_name_H-M   'P 1'
#
loop_
_entity.id
_entity.type
_entity.pdbx_description
1 polymer ?
#
loop_
_entity_poly.entity_id
_entity_poly.type
_entity_poly.pdbx_seq_one_letter_code
_entity_poly.pdbx_strand_id
1 'polypeptide(L)'
;MKFQAMSLSGYSFNLCGTWKQITSMTSSTAQAVAFITFVQDLKRKGEWTVFNELLKQKNLTIQDQLARLQMKIVAEDKVVRSKIKTLLNDWEKEKPISRELQPDIAINPINLFETCVNWLQEEKRRFHQKSVALVRGLKSDALRERHWKMFYKNLRLSGHYSPLQMTLGTIWDMDLKKNESLIRQVLAQATGEVALEEYIRQMSEIFDKWIDQVFKSPYVLDVLQIPEVLKTLDKLVESLSKLQKALGEYL
;
A
#
# COMPACT_ATOMS: atom_id res chain seq x y z
N MET A 1 -2.72 -13.51 2.57
CA MET A 1 -2.69 -13.94 1.14
C MET A 1 -4.02 -14.64 0.86
N LYS A 2 -4.96 -13.98 0.16
CA LYS A 2 -6.19 -14.64 -0.30
C LYS A 2 -5.82 -15.46 -1.55
N PHE A 3 -5.80 -16.78 -1.43
CA PHE A 3 -5.75 -17.68 -2.59
C PHE A 3 -7.13 -17.63 -3.25
N GLN A 4 -7.29 -16.77 -4.26
CA GLN A 4 -8.47 -16.77 -5.11
C GLN A 4 -8.35 -17.92 -6.11
N ALA A 5 -9.48 -18.56 -6.43
CA ALA A 5 -9.56 -19.79 -7.22
C ALA A 5 -8.69 -19.74 -8.48
N MET A 6 -7.70 -20.64 -8.57
CA MET A 6 -6.97 -20.87 -9.81
C MET A 6 -7.88 -21.68 -10.72
N SER A 7 -8.50 -21.05 -11.72
CA SER A 7 -9.14 -21.78 -12.81
C SER A 7 -8.05 -22.23 -13.80
N LEU A 8 -7.53 -23.43 -13.59
CA LEU A 8 -6.73 -24.11 -14.60
C LEU A 8 -7.62 -25.16 -15.28
N SER A 9 -7.79 -25.02 -16.60
CA SER A 9 -8.32 -26.02 -17.52
C SER A 9 -9.58 -26.80 -17.08
N GLY A 10 -10.72 -26.11 -16.92
CA GLY A 10 -12.04 -26.76 -16.93
C GLY A 10 -12.48 -27.47 -15.64
N TYR A 11 -11.67 -27.48 -14.58
CA TYR A 11 -12.07 -27.99 -13.26
C TYR A 11 -12.10 -26.84 -12.23
N SER A 12 -13.29 -26.41 -11.82
CA SER A 12 -13.46 -25.43 -10.74
C SER A 12 -13.37 -26.10 -9.37
N PHE A 13 -12.16 -26.42 -8.91
CA PHE A 13 -11.97 -26.90 -7.54
C PHE A 13 -11.81 -25.71 -6.59
N ASN A 14 -12.71 -25.58 -5.62
CA ASN A 14 -12.66 -24.53 -4.60
C ASN A 14 -11.62 -24.88 -3.54
N LEU A 15 -10.32 -24.83 -3.89
CA LEU A 15 -9.19 -25.09 -2.99
C LEU A 15 -9.29 -24.29 -1.68
N CYS A 16 -9.78 -23.04 -1.79
CA CYS A 16 -10.02 -22.15 -0.66
C CYS A 16 -11.15 -22.65 0.26
N GLY A 17 -12.22 -23.20 -0.32
CA GLY A 17 -13.34 -23.80 0.40
C GLY A 17 -12.95 -25.08 1.14
N THR A 18 -12.28 -26.01 0.47
CA THR A 18 -11.75 -27.24 1.10
C THR A 18 -10.71 -26.93 2.18
N TRP A 19 -9.82 -25.96 1.95
CA TRP A 19 -8.86 -25.53 2.97
C TRP A 19 -9.54 -24.93 4.21
N LYS A 20 -10.53 -24.04 4.00
CA LYS A 20 -11.31 -23.46 5.10
C LYS A 20 -12.04 -24.53 5.91
N GLN A 21 -12.64 -25.51 5.25
CA GLN A 21 -13.28 -26.65 5.91
C GLN A 21 -12.29 -27.44 6.77
N ILE A 22 -11.11 -27.77 6.25
CA ILE A 22 -10.06 -28.49 6.99
C ILE A 22 -9.62 -27.67 8.21
N THR A 23 -9.41 -26.36 8.07
CA THR A 23 -9.00 -25.50 9.19
C THR A 23 -10.09 -25.25 10.24
N SER A 24 -11.35 -25.47 9.88
CA SER A 24 -12.50 -25.34 10.80
C SER A 24 -12.82 -26.63 11.57
N MET A 25 -12.12 -27.73 11.30
CA MET A 25 -12.32 -28.99 12.02
C MET A 25 -11.83 -28.85 13.47
N THR A 26 -12.67 -29.23 14.43
CA THR A 26 -12.37 -29.11 15.87
C THR A 26 -11.47 -30.23 16.40
N SER A 27 -11.40 -31.36 15.69
CA SER A 27 -10.54 -32.49 16.03
C SER A 27 -9.20 -32.38 15.30
N SER A 28 -8.11 -32.27 16.06
CA SER A 28 -6.73 -32.27 15.56
C SER A 28 -6.42 -33.49 14.68
N THR A 29 -6.88 -34.68 15.09
CA THR A 29 -6.67 -35.92 14.32
C THR A 29 -7.47 -35.91 13.02
N ALA A 30 -8.72 -35.43 13.05
CA ALA A 30 -9.54 -35.31 11.84
C ALA A 30 -8.98 -34.27 10.87
N GLN A 31 -8.46 -33.15 11.39
CA GLN A 31 -7.80 -32.11 10.63
C GLN A 31 -6.52 -32.62 9.95
N ALA A 32 -5.70 -33.41 10.66
CA ALA A 32 -4.49 -34.01 10.11
C ALA A 32 -4.80 -35.04 9.01
N VAL A 33 -5.78 -35.93 9.22
CA VAL A 33 -6.19 -36.92 8.22
C VAL A 33 -6.80 -36.26 6.98
N ALA A 34 -7.65 -35.25 7.16
CA ALA A 34 -8.24 -34.49 6.05
C ALA A 34 -7.17 -33.73 5.27
N PHE A 35 -6.17 -33.14 5.95
CA PHE A 35 -5.03 -32.49 5.31
C PHE A 35 -4.18 -33.47 4.49
N ILE A 36 -3.83 -34.63 5.07
CA ILE A 36 -3.03 -35.66 4.38
C ILE A 36 -3.76 -36.17 3.14
N THR A 37 -5.06 -36.46 3.27
CA THR A 37 -5.89 -36.95 2.17
C THR A 37 -6.00 -35.91 1.05
N PHE A 38 -6.19 -34.64 1.40
CA PHE A 38 -6.21 -33.52 0.47
C PHE A 38 -4.88 -33.37 -0.28
N VAL A 39 -3.75 -33.42 0.44
CA VAL A 39 -2.41 -33.33 -0.18
C VAL A 39 -2.14 -34.53 -1.09
N GLN A 40 -2.59 -35.73 -0.73
CA GLN A 40 -2.46 -36.93 -1.57
C GLN A 40 -3.32 -36.82 -2.85
N ASP A 41 -4.53 -36.29 -2.76
CA ASP A 41 -5.41 -36.05 -3.91
C ASP A 41 -4.80 -35.02 -4.88
N LEU A 42 -4.26 -33.92 -4.34
CA LEU A 42 -3.52 -32.92 -5.14
C LEU A 42 -2.28 -33.50 -5.84
N LYS A 43 -1.55 -34.40 -5.17
CA LYS A 43 -0.41 -35.10 -5.75
C LYS A 43 -0.83 -36.03 -6.89
N ARG A 44 -1.95 -36.74 -6.72
CA ARG A 44 -2.45 -37.70 -7.71
C ARG A 44 -3.00 -37.00 -8.97
N LYS A 45 -3.57 -35.81 -8.82
CA LYS A 45 -4.12 -34.99 -9.92
C LYS A 45 -3.08 -34.21 -10.73
N GLY A 46 -1.80 -34.26 -10.38
CA GLY A 46 -0.75 -33.46 -11.05
C GLY A 46 -0.80 -31.96 -10.74
N GLU A 47 -1.76 -31.50 -9.95
CA GLU A 47 -1.89 -30.09 -9.54
C GLU A 47 -0.78 -29.69 -8.55
N TRP A 48 -0.31 -30.64 -7.74
CA TRP A 48 0.82 -30.42 -6.82
C TRP A 48 2.12 -30.08 -7.55
N THR A 49 2.37 -30.68 -8.73
CA THR A 49 3.57 -30.38 -9.51
C THR A 49 3.49 -28.99 -10.14
N VAL A 50 2.33 -28.60 -10.68
CA VAL A 50 2.08 -27.25 -11.21
C VAL A 50 2.21 -26.19 -10.11
N PHE A 51 1.68 -26.47 -8.92
CA PHE A 51 1.81 -25.59 -7.76
C PHE A 51 3.27 -25.42 -7.32
N ASN A 52 4.04 -26.51 -7.24
CA ASN A 52 5.47 -26.44 -6.90
C ASN A 52 6.29 -25.71 -7.96
N GLU A 53 5.96 -25.87 -9.23
CA GLU A 53 6.62 -25.16 -10.32
C GLU A 53 6.31 -23.66 -10.25
N LEU A 54 5.06 -23.28 -9.98
CA LEU A 54 4.68 -21.90 -9.73
C LEU A 54 5.36 -21.32 -8.49
N LEU A 55 5.47 -22.09 -7.40
CA LEU A 55 6.23 -21.69 -6.21
C LEU A 55 7.70 -21.49 -6.53
N LYS A 56 8.33 -22.38 -7.30
CA LYS A 56 9.72 -22.21 -7.75
C LYS A 56 9.87 -20.95 -8.59
N GLN A 57 9.00 -20.72 -9.57
CA GLN A 57 9.01 -19.52 -10.42
C GLN A 57 8.84 -18.24 -9.58
N LYS A 58 7.91 -18.23 -8.63
CA LYS A 58 7.73 -17.11 -7.69
C LYS A 58 8.95 -16.90 -6.80
N ASN A 59 9.54 -17.98 -6.29
CA ASN A 59 10.75 -17.92 -5.47
C ASN A 59 11.93 -17.36 -6.27
N LEU A 60 12.14 -17.80 -7.51
CA LEU A 60 13.17 -17.25 -8.41
C LEU A 60 12.96 -15.75 -8.67
N THR A 61 11.71 -15.34 -8.91
CA THR A 61 11.37 -13.92 -9.07
C THR A 61 11.69 -13.13 -7.81
N ILE A 62 11.34 -13.64 -6.62
CA ILE A 62 11.66 -12.99 -5.35
C ILE A 62 13.17 -12.89 -5.15
N GLN A 63 13.93 -13.93 -5.47
CA GLN A 63 15.40 -13.94 -5.35
C GLN A 63 16.08 -12.95 -6.31
N ASP A 64 15.64 -12.87 -7.57
CA ASP A 64 16.11 -11.86 -8.52
C ASP A 64 15.85 -10.44 -8.00
N GLN A 65 14.63 -10.18 -7.54
CA GLN A 65 14.27 -8.87 -6.99
C GLN A 65 15.05 -8.54 -5.72
N LEU A 66 15.35 -9.53 -4.87
CA LEU A 66 16.21 -9.37 -3.70
C LEU A 66 17.64 -9.00 -4.10
N ALA A 67 18.23 -9.69 -5.09
CA ALA A 67 19.57 -9.40 -5.58
C ALA A 67 19.65 -7.98 -6.18
N ARG A 68 18.65 -7.57 -6.97
CA ARG A 68 18.54 -6.21 -7.53
C ARG A 68 18.43 -5.14 -6.43
N LEU A 69 17.61 -5.37 -5.40
CA LEU A 69 17.49 -4.47 -4.25
C LEU A 69 18.81 -4.37 -3.46
N GLN A 70 19.49 -5.50 -3.22
CA GLN A 70 20.81 -5.52 -2.57
C GLN A 70 21.84 -4.69 -3.36
N MET A 71 21.89 -4.84 -4.69
CA MET A 71 22.77 -4.00 -5.52
C MET A 71 22.45 -2.51 -5.41
N LYS A 72 21.16 -2.13 -5.41
CA LYS A 72 20.75 -0.72 -5.22
C LYS A 72 21.17 -0.19 -3.86
N ILE A 73 20.97 -0.95 -2.78
CA ILE A 73 21.39 -0.56 -1.43
C ILE A 73 22.90 -0.34 -1.37
N VAL A 74 23.69 -1.27 -1.92
CA VAL A 74 25.16 -1.15 -1.97
C VAL A 74 25.61 0.06 -2.79
N ALA A 75 24.93 0.35 -3.90
CA ALA A 75 25.22 1.53 -4.72
C ALA A 75 24.89 2.85 -3.99
N GLU A 76 23.72 2.95 -3.34
CA GLU A 76 23.37 4.11 -2.52
C GLU A 76 24.34 4.32 -1.36
N ASP A 77 24.71 3.22 -0.68
CA ASP A 77 25.68 3.23 0.40
C ASP A 77 27.07 3.68 -0.09
N LYS A 78 27.50 3.28 -1.29
CA LYS A 78 28.73 3.80 -1.93
C LYS A 78 28.68 5.32 -2.13
N VAL A 79 27.55 5.87 -2.54
CA VAL A 79 27.36 7.33 -2.71
C VAL A 79 27.39 8.06 -1.36
N VAL A 80 26.76 7.48 -0.33
CA VAL A 80 26.81 8.06 1.03
C VAL A 80 28.24 8.03 1.56
N ARG A 81 28.95 6.90 1.42
CA ARG A 81 30.36 6.78 1.83
C ARG A 81 31.27 7.75 1.07
N SER A 82 31.04 7.98 -0.22
CA SER A 82 31.84 8.97 -0.96
C SER A 82 31.60 10.39 -0.45
N LYS A 83 30.35 10.76 -0.12
CA LYS A 83 30.04 12.06 0.51
C LYS A 83 30.71 12.21 1.87
N ILE A 84 30.67 11.17 2.71
CA ILE A 84 31.38 11.14 4.00
C ILE A 84 32.89 11.29 3.79
N LYS A 85 33.46 10.60 2.80
CA LYS A 85 34.88 10.71 2.46
C LYS A 85 35.26 12.13 2.02
N THR A 86 34.43 12.79 1.22
CA THR A 86 34.66 14.20 0.84
C THR A 86 34.62 15.11 2.07
N LEU A 87 33.60 14.96 2.92
CA LEU A 87 33.51 15.71 4.19
C LEU A 87 34.70 15.47 5.12
N LEU A 88 35.18 14.23 5.19
CA LEU A 88 36.40 13.90 5.94
C LEU A 88 37.63 14.53 5.32
N ASN A 89 37.75 14.56 3.98
CA ASN A 89 38.85 15.25 3.32
C ASN A 89 38.80 16.77 3.53
N ASP A 90 37.60 17.36 3.58
CA ASP A 90 37.42 18.77 3.88
C ASP A 90 37.74 19.05 5.35
N TRP A 91 37.35 18.14 6.27
CA TRP A 91 37.80 18.15 7.67
C TRP A 91 39.31 18.04 7.80
N GLU A 92 39.96 17.19 7.01
CA GLU A 92 41.41 17.03 7.06
C GLU A 92 42.16 18.30 6.63
N LYS A 93 41.59 19.08 5.70
CA LYS A 93 42.14 20.38 5.26
C LYS A 93 41.90 21.49 6.29
N GLU A 94 40.78 21.44 6.99
CA GLU A 94 40.40 22.41 8.03
C GLU A 94 40.76 21.95 9.45
N LYS A 95 41.56 20.88 9.59
CA LYS A 95 41.98 20.33 10.88
C LYS A 95 42.46 21.47 11.78
N PRO A 96 41.86 21.68 12.98
CA PRO A 96 42.29 22.69 13.95
C PRO A 96 43.68 22.42 14.56
N ILE A 97 44.47 21.56 13.93
CA ILE A 97 45.79 21.12 14.39
C ILE A 97 46.85 21.95 13.66
N SER A 98 46.71 23.27 13.69
CA SER A 98 47.90 24.11 13.79
C SER A 98 48.17 24.27 15.27
N ARG A 99 49.40 23.99 15.69
CA ARG A 99 49.92 23.90 17.07
C ARG A 99 49.68 25.16 17.96
N GLU A 100 48.91 26.14 17.49
CA GLU A 100 48.68 27.45 18.08
C GLU A 100 47.19 27.77 18.39
N LEU A 101 46.23 26.90 18.06
CA LEU A 101 44.80 27.19 18.28
C LEU A 101 44.35 26.88 19.71
N GLN A 102 43.97 27.90 20.47
CA GLN A 102 43.37 27.76 21.80
C GLN A 102 42.05 26.95 21.74
N PRO A 103 41.71 26.18 22.79
CA PRO A 103 40.48 25.37 22.86
C PRO A 103 39.20 26.14 22.50
N ASP A 104 39.16 27.43 22.85
CA ASP A 104 38.01 28.32 22.64
C ASP A 104 37.74 28.58 21.14
N ILE A 105 38.77 28.50 20.29
CA ILE A 105 38.65 28.68 18.83
C ILE A 105 38.39 27.33 18.14
N ALA A 106 38.91 26.23 18.69
CA ALA A 106 38.71 24.87 18.16
C ALA A 106 37.25 24.36 18.30
N ILE A 107 36.47 24.92 19.23
CA ILE A 107 35.04 24.63 19.40
C ILE A 107 34.21 25.04 18.17
N ASN A 108 34.56 26.14 17.50
CA ASN A 108 33.75 26.66 16.39
C ASN A 108 33.74 25.72 15.17
N PRO A 109 34.90 25.22 14.66
CA PRO A 109 34.93 24.19 13.62
C PRO A 109 34.24 22.89 14.01
N ILE A 110 34.35 22.46 15.27
CA ILE A 110 33.68 21.24 15.79
C ILE A 110 32.16 21.41 15.75
N ASN A 111 31.64 22.54 16.24
CA ASN A 111 30.20 22.85 16.20
C ASN A 111 29.67 22.99 14.77
N LEU A 112 30.48 23.55 13.86
CA LEU A 112 30.18 23.59 12.42
C LEU A 112 30.09 22.18 11.85
N PHE A 113 31.05 21.30 12.16
CA PHE A 113 31.03 19.91 11.72
C PHE A 113 29.85 19.12 12.29
N GLU A 114 29.55 19.29 13.56
CA GLU A 114 28.38 18.70 14.20
C GLU A 114 27.10 19.18 13.50
N THR A 115 27.00 20.46 13.17
CA THR A 115 25.88 21.03 12.41
C THR A 115 25.78 20.42 11.00
N CYS A 116 26.89 20.28 10.28
CA CYS A 116 26.93 19.66 8.95
C CYS A 116 26.51 18.17 8.99
N VAL A 117 27.00 17.42 9.98
CA VAL A 117 26.64 16.01 10.18
C VAL A 117 25.15 15.88 10.53
N ASN A 118 24.66 16.70 11.45
CA ASN A 118 23.25 16.74 11.82
C ASN A 118 22.37 17.09 10.61
N TRP A 119 22.77 18.04 9.77
CA TRP A 119 22.05 18.39 8.55
C TRP A 119 21.96 17.22 7.56
N LEU A 120 23.06 16.50 7.32
CA LEU A 120 23.08 15.32 6.44
C LEU A 120 22.22 14.18 6.98
N GLN A 121 22.29 13.94 8.29
CA GLN A 121 21.49 12.94 8.96
C GLN A 121 20.00 13.28 8.86
N GLU A 122 19.65 14.54 9.09
CA GLU A 122 18.30 15.06 9.00
C GLU A 122 17.74 14.99 7.57
N GLU A 123 18.55 15.29 6.56
CA GLU A 123 18.16 15.16 5.16
C GLU A 123 17.88 13.70 4.78
N LYS A 124 18.76 12.76 5.19
CA LYS A 124 18.54 11.32 4.98
C LYS A 124 17.29 10.83 5.70
N ARG A 125 17.08 11.27 6.95
CA ARG A 125 15.89 10.93 7.76
C ARG A 125 14.61 11.42 7.09
N ARG A 126 14.58 12.68 6.63
CA ARG A 126 13.43 13.26 5.91
C ARG A 126 13.12 12.50 4.63
N PHE A 127 14.14 12.15 3.84
CA PHE A 127 13.94 11.36 2.63
C PHE A 127 13.35 9.98 2.92
N HIS A 128 13.87 9.29 3.95
CA HIS A 128 13.35 8.00 4.36
C HIS A 128 11.89 8.08 4.82
N GLN A 129 11.56 9.06 5.68
CA GLN A 129 10.19 9.28 6.15
C GLN A 129 9.22 9.56 5.01
N LYS A 130 9.60 10.38 4.02
CA LYS A 130 8.80 10.63 2.82
C LYS A 130 8.56 9.34 2.04
N SER A 131 9.62 8.57 1.78
CA SER A 131 9.53 7.32 1.03
C SER A 131 8.63 6.30 1.72
N VAL A 132 8.78 6.14 3.04
CA VAL A 132 7.93 5.25 3.86
C VAL A 132 6.47 5.70 3.82
N ALA A 133 6.21 7.01 3.91
CA ALA A 133 4.85 7.54 3.81
C ALA A 133 4.20 7.24 2.44
N LEU A 134 4.96 7.39 1.35
CA LEU A 134 4.50 7.05 0.00
C LEU A 134 4.22 5.55 -0.14
N VAL A 135 5.13 4.69 0.32
CA VAL A 135 4.95 3.23 0.27
C VAL A 135 3.75 2.79 1.11
N ARG A 136 3.53 3.41 2.28
CA ARG A 136 2.35 3.16 3.10
C ARG A 136 1.06 3.54 2.36
N GLY A 137 1.05 4.69 1.69
CA GLY A 137 -0.06 5.09 0.82
C GLY A 137 -0.28 4.09 -0.32
N LEU A 138 0.81 3.68 -0.98
CA LEU A 138 0.80 2.68 -2.05
C LEU A 138 0.23 1.33 -1.60
N LYS A 139 0.48 0.93 -0.36
CA LYS A 139 -0.06 -0.29 0.24
C LYS A 139 -1.53 -0.19 0.67
N SER A 140 -2.06 1.03 0.83
CA SER A 140 -3.41 1.21 1.40
C SER A 140 -4.49 0.60 0.50
N ASP A 141 -5.57 0.11 1.14
CA ASP A 141 -6.74 -0.45 0.43
C ASP A 141 -7.49 0.60 -0.41
N ALA A 142 -7.15 1.89 -0.27
CA ALA A 142 -7.65 2.95 -1.13
C ALA A 142 -7.18 2.79 -2.59
N LEU A 143 -6.00 2.20 -2.82
CA LEU A 143 -5.49 1.99 -4.17
C LEU A 143 -6.03 0.72 -4.81
N ARG A 144 -6.95 0.92 -5.75
CA ARG A 144 -7.51 -0.13 -6.61
C ARG A 144 -6.71 -0.33 -7.89
N GLU A 145 -6.99 -1.45 -8.56
CA GLU A 145 -6.37 -1.84 -9.83
C GLU A 145 -6.35 -0.73 -10.90
N ARG A 146 -7.39 0.13 -10.95
CA ARG A 146 -7.43 1.29 -11.87
C ARG A 146 -6.25 2.25 -11.67
N HIS A 147 -5.88 2.54 -10.42
CA HIS A 147 -4.78 3.44 -10.10
C HIS A 147 -3.43 2.80 -10.43
N TRP A 148 -3.31 1.49 -10.20
CA TRP A 148 -2.12 0.76 -10.60
C TRP A 148 -1.93 0.70 -12.10
N LYS A 149 -3.00 0.48 -12.89
CA LYS A 149 -2.93 0.59 -14.35
C LYS A 149 -2.49 1.99 -14.80
N MET A 150 -2.92 3.03 -14.10
CA MET A 150 -2.50 4.41 -14.34
C MET A 150 -1.00 4.62 -14.06
N PHE A 151 -0.47 4.02 -12.98
CA PHE A 151 0.97 4.03 -12.72
C PHE A 151 1.77 3.32 -13.82
N TYR A 152 1.34 2.13 -14.25
CA TYR A 152 2.04 1.40 -15.32
C TYR A 152 2.04 2.16 -16.65
N LYS A 153 0.93 2.83 -16.98
CA LYS A 153 0.81 3.64 -18.20
C LYS A 153 1.67 4.92 -18.12
N ASN A 154 1.58 5.66 -17.02
CA ASN A 154 2.22 6.96 -16.89
C ASN A 154 3.73 6.86 -16.60
N LEU A 155 4.16 5.81 -15.89
CA LEU A 155 5.56 5.59 -15.51
C LEU A 155 6.31 4.66 -16.47
N ARG A 156 5.63 4.15 -17.51
CA ARG A 156 6.21 3.21 -18.51
C ARG A 156 6.88 2.00 -17.86
N LEU A 157 6.25 1.44 -16.82
CA LEU A 157 6.76 0.25 -16.15
C LEU A 157 6.69 -0.95 -17.11
N SER A 158 7.69 -1.83 -17.05
CA SER A 158 7.77 -2.99 -17.93
C SER A 158 6.66 -3.99 -17.63
N GLY A 159 5.82 -4.29 -18.63
CA GLY A 159 4.76 -5.30 -18.55
C GLY A 159 3.36 -4.74 -18.24
N HIS A 160 2.37 -5.63 -18.17
CA HIS A 160 1.01 -5.29 -17.76
C HIS A 160 0.86 -5.42 -16.24
N TYR A 161 -0.03 -4.61 -15.66
CA TYR A 161 -0.37 -4.74 -14.25
C TYR A 161 -0.97 -6.12 -13.95
N SER A 162 -0.33 -6.87 -13.05
CA SER A 162 -0.87 -8.11 -12.49
C SER A 162 -0.69 -8.10 -10.96
N PRO A 163 -1.79 -8.15 -10.17
CA PRO A 163 -1.73 -8.13 -8.71
C PRO A 163 -0.87 -9.26 -8.11
N LEU A 164 -0.78 -10.38 -8.82
CA LEU A 164 -0.03 -11.56 -8.40
C LEU A 164 1.47 -11.46 -8.71
N GLN A 165 1.87 -10.59 -9.64
CA GLN A 165 3.26 -10.44 -10.09
C GLN A 165 3.94 -9.19 -9.55
N MET A 166 3.19 -8.26 -8.93
CA MET A 166 3.76 -7.06 -8.36
C MET A 166 4.67 -7.39 -7.18
N THR A 167 5.92 -6.94 -7.25
CA THR A 167 6.90 -7.12 -6.17
C THR A 167 7.28 -5.77 -5.59
N LEU A 168 7.96 -5.81 -4.44
CA LEU A 168 8.56 -4.63 -3.84
C LEU A 168 9.57 -3.95 -4.79
N GLY A 169 10.28 -4.74 -5.61
CA GLY A 169 11.23 -4.20 -6.59
C GLY A 169 10.53 -3.35 -7.67
N THR A 170 9.32 -3.71 -8.09
CA THR A 170 8.53 -2.88 -9.01
C THR A 170 8.19 -1.51 -8.41
N ILE A 171 7.88 -1.45 -7.11
CA ILE A 171 7.61 -0.18 -6.39
C ILE A 171 8.88 0.69 -6.32
N TRP A 172 10.05 0.07 -6.16
CA TRP A 172 11.33 0.78 -6.19
C TRP A 172 11.77 1.21 -7.59
N ASP A 173 11.39 0.46 -8.63
CA ASP A 173 11.67 0.80 -10.03
C ASP A 173 10.84 2.00 -10.52
N MET A 174 9.75 2.35 -9.82
CA MET A 174 8.97 3.57 -10.06
C MET A 174 9.70 4.87 -9.67
N ASP A 175 10.89 4.81 -9.06
CA ASP A 175 11.67 5.97 -8.61
C ASP A 175 10.81 6.98 -7.82
N LEU A 176 10.49 6.62 -6.57
CA LEU A 176 9.62 7.39 -5.67
C LEU A 176 10.04 8.85 -5.52
N LYS A 177 11.31 9.16 -5.74
CA LYS A 177 11.85 10.51 -5.63
C LYS A 177 11.49 11.36 -6.85
N LYS A 178 11.65 10.81 -8.06
CA LYS A 178 11.34 11.56 -9.29
C LYS A 178 9.85 11.71 -9.52
N ASN A 179 9.07 10.69 -9.17
CA ASN A 179 7.64 10.63 -9.46
C ASN A 179 6.76 10.99 -8.25
N GLU A 180 7.33 11.65 -7.24
CA GLU A 180 6.64 12.00 -5.99
C GLU A 180 5.33 12.76 -6.23
N SER A 181 5.31 13.73 -7.14
CA SER A 181 4.12 14.55 -7.44
C SER A 181 2.98 13.71 -8.02
N LEU A 182 3.26 12.88 -9.04
CA LEU A 182 2.28 11.99 -9.64
C LEU A 182 1.76 11.00 -8.60
N ILE A 183 2.65 10.37 -7.82
CA ILE A 183 2.25 9.41 -6.79
C ILE A 183 1.34 10.08 -5.75
N ARG A 184 1.68 11.30 -5.30
CA ARG A 184 0.85 12.06 -4.36
C ARG A 184 -0.51 12.42 -4.95
N GLN A 185 -0.57 12.79 -6.22
CA GLN A 185 -1.82 13.10 -6.90
C GLN A 185 -2.72 11.86 -6.99
N VAL A 186 -2.19 10.72 -7.43
CA VAL A 186 -2.95 9.46 -7.52
C VAL A 186 -3.40 8.98 -6.14
N LEU A 187 -2.55 9.13 -5.11
CA LEU A 187 -2.93 8.81 -3.73
C LEU A 187 -4.02 9.73 -3.20
N ALA A 188 -3.96 11.02 -3.50
CA ALA A 188 -4.99 11.98 -3.12
C ALA A 188 -6.32 11.64 -3.80
N GLN A 189 -6.29 11.33 -5.10
CA GLN A 189 -7.47 10.87 -5.84
C GLN A 189 -8.05 9.59 -5.23
N ALA A 190 -7.24 8.56 -5.00
CA ALA A 190 -7.69 7.29 -4.43
C ALA A 190 -8.30 7.47 -3.02
N THR A 191 -7.71 8.35 -2.21
CA THR A 191 -8.23 8.68 -0.87
C THR A 191 -9.55 9.46 -0.96
N GLY A 192 -9.65 10.39 -1.91
CA GLY A 192 -10.89 11.12 -2.20
C GLY A 192 -12.01 10.19 -2.63
N GLU A 193 -11.72 9.21 -3.50
CA GLU A 193 -12.70 8.21 -3.93
C GLU A 193 -13.21 7.36 -2.76
N VAL A 194 -12.35 6.92 -1.83
CA VAL A 194 -12.78 6.20 -0.63
C VAL A 194 -13.65 7.08 0.27
N ALA A 195 -13.30 8.35 0.43
CA ALA A 195 -14.10 9.28 1.22
C ALA A 195 -15.49 9.50 0.59
N LEU A 196 -15.56 9.60 -0.75
CA LEU A 196 -16.83 9.69 -1.48
C LEU A 196 -17.67 8.43 -1.33
N GLU A 197 -17.05 7.24 -1.40
CA GLU A 197 -17.75 5.98 -1.20
C GLU A 197 -18.29 5.82 0.22
N GLU A 198 -17.49 6.18 1.23
CA GLU A 198 -17.93 6.18 2.62
C GLU A 198 -19.08 7.18 2.85
N TYR A 199 -19.02 8.34 2.19
CA TYR A 199 -20.10 9.31 2.24
C TYR A 199 -21.39 8.74 1.62
N ILE A 200 -21.33 8.18 0.42
CA ILE A 200 -22.49 7.52 -0.22
C ILE A 200 -23.03 6.39 0.66
N ARG A 201 -22.15 5.61 1.29
CA ARG A 201 -22.54 4.54 2.22
C ARG A 201 -23.36 5.10 3.39
N GLN A 202 -22.90 6.19 4.01
CA GLN A 202 -23.63 6.87 5.08
C GLN A 202 -24.99 7.41 4.59
N MET A 203 -25.05 7.94 3.36
CA MET A 203 -26.31 8.38 2.75
C MET A 203 -27.31 7.25 2.59
N SER A 204 -26.86 6.10 2.07
CA SER A 204 -27.71 4.90 1.94
C SER A 204 -28.19 4.41 3.29
N GLU A 205 -27.35 4.39 4.34
CA GLU A 205 -27.80 4.01 5.68
C GLU A 205 -28.89 4.94 6.25
N ILE A 206 -28.81 6.24 5.98
CA ILE A 206 -29.84 7.21 6.39
C ILE A 206 -31.14 6.94 5.63
N PHE A 207 -31.04 6.70 4.32
CA PHE A 207 -32.20 6.38 3.48
C PHE A 207 -32.86 5.06 3.90
N ASP A 208 -32.08 4.01 4.15
CA ASP A 208 -32.57 2.71 4.58
C ASP A 208 -33.27 2.80 5.95
N LYS A 209 -32.70 3.56 6.90
CA LYS A 209 -33.35 3.83 8.19
C LYS A 209 -34.67 4.58 8.03
N TRP A 210 -34.74 5.54 7.11
CA TRP A 210 -35.97 6.26 6.81
C TRP A 210 -37.02 5.33 6.18
N ILE A 211 -36.63 4.55 5.18
CA ILE A 211 -37.49 3.56 4.53
C ILE A 211 -38.05 2.54 5.55
N ASP A 212 -37.20 2.03 6.44
CA ASP A 212 -37.61 1.11 7.51
C ASP A 212 -38.63 1.73 8.47
N GLN A 213 -38.52 3.03 8.76
CA GLN A 213 -39.51 3.74 9.59
C GLN A 213 -40.84 3.91 8.85
N VAL A 214 -40.80 4.26 7.57
CA VAL A 214 -42.01 4.38 6.72
C VAL A 214 -42.73 3.03 6.61
N PHE A 215 -42.00 1.93 6.40
CA PHE A 215 -42.60 0.59 6.32
C PHE A 215 -43.21 0.09 7.63
N LYS A 216 -42.76 0.59 8.78
CA LYS A 216 -43.32 0.25 10.10
C LYS A 216 -44.62 1.01 10.41
N SER A 217 -44.91 2.08 9.68
CA SER A 217 -46.14 2.87 9.86
C SER A 217 -47.26 2.33 8.95
N PRO A 218 -48.30 1.70 9.50
CA PRO A 218 -49.38 1.08 8.69
C PRO A 218 -50.30 2.10 7.99
N TYR A 219 -50.23 3.39 8.35
CA TYR A 219 -51.08 4.44 7.80
C TYR A 219 -50.26 5.62 7.24
N VAL A 220 -50.69 6.17 6.10
CA VAL A 220 -50.04 7.32 5.42
C VAL A 220 -50.01 8.58 6.29
N LEU A 221 -51.01 8.77 7.16
CA LEU A 221 -51.07 9.89 8.10
C LEU A 221 -49.97 9.79 9.19
N ASP A 222 -49.62 8.58 9.61
CA ASP A 222 -48.56 8.36 10.59
C ASP A 222 -47.18 8.65 9.99
N VAL A 223 -46.99 8.37 8.69
CA VAL A 223 -45.77 8.70 7.93
C VAL A 223 -45.56 10.22 7.86
N LEU A 224 -46.65 10.99 7.72
CA LEU A 224 -46.61 12.46 7.72
C LEU A 224 -46.43 13.06 9.13
N GLN A 225 -46.70 12.28 10.18
CA GLN A 225 -46.49 12.68 11.58
C GLN A 225 -45.12 12.28 12.14
N ILE A 226 -44.31 11.49 11.41
CA ILE A 226 -42.96 11.15 11.87
C ILE A 226 -42.17 12.46 12.02
N PRO A 227 -41.76 12.84 13.26
CA PRO A 227 -41.01 14.05 13.50
C PRO A 227 -39.70 14.01 12.72
N GLU A 228 -39.31 15.13 12.12
CA GLU A 228 -38.05 15.29 11.39
C GLU A 228 -37.93 14.61 10.01
N VAL A 229 -38.97 13.99 9.44
CA VAL A 229 -38.88 13.35 8.09
C VAL A 229 -38.53 14.34 6.98
N LEU A 230 -39.11 15.54 6.99
CA LEU A 230 -38.75 16.58 6.01
C LEU A 230 -37.29 17.01 6.20
N LYS A 231 -36.79 17.06 7.43
CA LYS A 231 -35.39 17.41 7.72
C LYS A 231 -34.41 16.31 7.33
N THR A 232 -34.77 15.04 7.42
CA THR A 232 -33.92 13.95 6.90
C THR A 232 -33.88 14.00 5.37
N LEU A 233 -35.01 14.26 4.70
CA LEU A 233 -35.06 14.46 3.26
C LEU A 233 -34.22 15.68 2.82
N ASP A 234 -34.33 16.81 3.52
CA ASP A 234 -33.52 18.00 3.26
C ASP A 234 -32.02 17.72 3.42
N LYS A 235 -31.63 16.97 4.47
CA LYS A 235 -30.25 16.50 4.67
C LYS A 235 -29.79 15.59 3.54
N LEU A 236 -30.66 14.72 3.00
CA LEU A 236 -30.35 13.87 1.85
C LEU A 236 -30.11 14.69 0.58
N VAL A 237 -30.97 15.67 0.30
CA VAL A 237 -30.87 16.56 -0.87
C VAL A 237 -29.63 17.45 -0.80
N GLU A 238 -29.34 18.03 0.36
CA GLU A 238 -28.14 18.85 0.56
C GLU A 238 -26.86 18.02 0.37
N SER A 239 -26.89 16.76 0.80
CA SER A 239 -25.79 15.83 0.66
C SER A 239 -25.57 15.35 -0.77
N LEU A 240 -26.65 15.08 -1.51
CA LEU A 240 -26.59 14.82 -2.95
C LEU A 240 -26.02 16.01 -3.74
N SER A 241 -26.36 17.23 -3.33
CA SER A 241 -25.83 18.45 -3.94
C SER A 241 -24.33 18.60 -3.70
N LYS A 242 -23.84 18.26 -2.50
CA LYS A 242 -22.41 18.22 -2.16
C LYS A 242 -21.68 17.15 -2.97
N LEU A 243 -22.26 15.97 -3.14
CA LEU A 243 -21.72 14.89 -3.99
C LEU A 243 -21.62 15.32 -5.45
N GLN A 244 -22.67 15.93 -6.00
CA GLN A 244 -22.67 16.40 -7.38
C GLN A 244 -21.56 17.43 -7.63
N LYS A 245 -21.35 18.34 -6.68
CA LYS A 245 -20.25 19.31 -6.75
C LYS A 245 -18.88 18.63 -6.65
N ALA A 246 -18.70 17.71 -5.71
CA ALA A 246 -17.45 16.97 -5.55
C ALA A 246 -17.12 16.11 -6.79
N LEU A 247 -18.10 15.42 -7.37
CA LEU A 247 -17.95 14.67 -8.62
C LEU A 247 -17.59 15.59 -9.79
N GLY A 248 -18.15 16.81 -9.85
CA GLY A 248 -17.81 17.82 -10.85
C GLY A 248 -16.39 18.38 -10.74
N GLU A 249 -15.75 18.27 -9.57
CA GLU A 249 -14.34 18.66 -9.37
C GLU A 249 -13.35 17.53 -9.71
N TYR A 250 -13.82 16.29 -9.80
CA TYR A 250 -12.99 15.10 -10.04
C TYR A 250 -13.05 14.55 -11.48
N LEU A 251 -14.04 14.95 -12.29
CA LEU A 251 -14.19 14.63 -13.71
C LEU A 251 -13.57 15.72 -14.60
#